data_AF-A0A919R675-F1
#
_entry.id   AF-A0A919R675-F1
#
_cell.length_a   1.000
_cell.length_b   1.000
_cell.length_c   1.000
_cell.angle_alpha   90.00
_cell.angle_beta   90.00
_cell.angle_gamma   90.00
#
_symmetry.space_group_name_H-M   'P 1'
#
loop_
_entity.id
_entity.type
_entity.pdbx_description
1 polymer ?
#
loop_
_entity_poly.entity_id
_entity_poly.type
_entity_poly.pdbx_seq_one_letter_code
_entity_poly.pdbx_strand_id
1 'polypeptide(L)'
;MDDHDLSADQALREIGRMRREVRRSENWAGRLFLVAGLAVILYWTAMFLLPDPAPAIAAVLWVALTGASFVYAVRQGVQGAEYRRLEWPVTFAWLATMVGAVLFGGFLLPDEPAGWWVAAALAVALCTAVPPLWAAWWLLRRKAER
;
A
#
# COMPACT_ATOMS: atom_id res chain seq x y z
N MET A 1 22.97 1.28 -50.05
CA MET A 1 23.60 1.86 -48.84
C MET A 1 22.43 2.39 -48.04
N ASP A 2 21.84 1.50 -47.23
CA ASP A 2 20.53 1.65 -46.59
C ASP A 2 20.65 2.41 -45.27
N ASP A 3 20.52 3.73 -45.32
CA ASP A 3 20.53 4.60 -44.13
C ASP A 3 19.16 4.64 -43.40
N HIS A 4 18.10 4.04 -43.96
CA HIS A 4 16.76 4.04 -43.35
C HIS A 4 16.47 2.82 -42.46
N ASP A 5 17.12 1.68 -42.66
CA ASP A 5 16.91 0.48 -41.82
C ASP A 5 17.60 0.61 -40.45
N LEU A 6 18.70 1.37 -40.35
CA LEU A 6 19.36 1.66 -39.07
C LEU A 6 18.48 2.50 -38.12
N SER A 7 17.60 3.35 -38.66
CA SER A 7 16.69 4.22 -37.89
C SER A 7 15.50 3.48 -37.29
N ALA A 8 14.95 2.47 -37.98
CA ALA A 8 13.76 1.75 -37.52
C ALA A 8 14.09 0.79 -36.37
N ASP A 9 15.17 0.02 -36.49
CA ASP A 9 15.64 -0.87 -35.44
C ASP A 9 16.13 -0.12 -34.20
N GLN A 10 16.73 1.05 -34.38
CA GLN A 10 17.16 1.91 -33.27
C GLN A 10 15.95 2.51 -32.55
N ALA A 11 14.93 2.97 -33.28
CA ALA A 11 13.67 3.42 -32.71
C ALA A 11 12.93 2.30 -31.96
N LEU A 12 12.90 1.07 -32.49
CA LEU A 12 12.29 -0.08 -31.81
C LEU A 12 13.06 -0.50 -30.55
N ARG A 13 14.40 -0.40 -30.55
CA ARG A 13 15.23 -0.62 -29.36
C ARG A 13 15.01 0.47 -28.32
N GLU A 14 14.90 1.73 -28.72
CA GLU A 14 14.58 2.88 -27.86
C GLU A 14 13.20 2.71 -27.23
N ILE A 15 12.18 2.35 -28.02
CA ILE A 15 10.81 2.04 -27.56
C ILE A 15 10.84 0.84 -26.62
N GLY A 16 11.61 -0.21 -26.91
CA GLY A 16 11.77 -1.37 -26.04
C GLY A 16 12.45 -1.07 -24.71
N ARG A 17 13.40 -0.14 -24.70
CA ARG A 17 14.07 0.37 -23.49
C ARG A 17 13.14 1.25 -22.68
N MET A 18 12.47 2.23 -23.32
CA MET A 18 11.46 3.07 -22.68
C MET A 18 10.31 2.22 -22.12
N ARG A 19 9.86 1.18 -22.83
CA ARG A 19 8.83 0.26 -22.35
C ARG A 19 9.30 -0.55 -21.13
N ARG A 20 10.59 -0.91 -21.04
CA ARG A 20 11.18 -1.55 -19.84
C ARG A 20 11.31 -0.58 -18.67
N GLU A 21 11.72 0.66 -18.91
CA GLU A 21 11.80 1.72 -17.90
C GLU A 21 10.39 2.06 -17.36
N VAL A 22 9.41 2.21 -18.24
CA VAL A 22 7.98 2.42 -17.91
C VAL A 22 7.42 1.21 -17.16
N ARG A 23 7.75 -0.02 -17.56
CA ARG A 23 7.34 -1.26 -16.87
C ARG A 23 8.00 -1.41 -15.49
N ARG A 24 9.18 -0.82 -15.26
CA ARG A 24 9.82 -0.76 -13.94
C ARG A 24 9.16 0.31 -13.07
N SER A 25 8.68 1.41 -13.66
CA SER A 25 7.85 2.39 -12.97
C SER A 25 6.50 1.79 -12.55
N GLU A 26 5.80 1.01 -13.38
CA GLU A 26 4.46 0.47 -13.07
C GLU A 26 4.33 -0.37 -11.79
N ASN A 27 5.43 -0.91 -11.23
CA ASN A 27 5.38 -1.71 -10.00
C ASN A 27 5.34 -0.88 -8.70
N TRP A 28 5.51 0.44 -8.80
CA TRP A 28 5.60 1.31 -7.62
C TRP A 28 4.32 1.23 -6.77
N ALA A 29 3.14 1.24 -7.39
CA ALA A 29 1.87 1.28 -6.70
C ALA A 29 1.57 -0.04 -5.95
N GLY A 30 1.80 -1.19 -6.59
CA GLY A 30 1.63 -2.50 -5.94
C GLY A 30 2.56 -2.68 -4.74
N ARG A 31 3.82 -2.22 -4.84
CA ARG A 31 4.77 -2.23 -3.72
C ARG A 31 4.37 -1.25 -2.61
N LEU A 32 3.87 -0.08 -2.97
CA LEU A 32 3.41 0.93 -2.01
C LEU A 32 2.24 0.39 -1.19
N PHE A 33 1.25 -0.23 -1.83
CA PHE A 33 0.14 -0.88 -1.14
C PHE A 33 0.58 -2.05 -0.24
N LEU A 34 1.59 -2.82 -0.66
CA LEU A 34 2.13 -3.90 0.16
C LEU A 34 2.79 -3.34 1.44
N VAL A 35 3.63 -2.31 1.29
CA VAL A 35 4.28 -1.62 2.42
C VAL A 35 3.23 -1.01 3.34
N ALA A 36 2.20 -0.35 2.78
CA ALA A 36 1.11 0.22 3.55
C ALA A 36 0.36 -0.85 4.35
N GLY A 37 0.01 -1.99 3.73
CA GLY A 37 -0.66 -3.10 4.41
C GLY A 37 0.15 -3.65 5.59
N LEU A 38 1.46 -3.87 5.41
CA LEU A 38 2.32 -4.33 6.49
C LEU A 38 2.45 -3.28 7.61
N ALA A 39 2.61 -2.01 7.24
CA ALA A 39 2.71 -0.92 8.20
C ALA A 39 1.43 -0.74 9.03
N VAL A 40 0.25 -0.93 8.42
CA VAL A 40 -1.05 -0.88 9.12
C VAL A 40 -1.14 -1.96 10.19
N ILE A 41 -0.70 -3.19 9.90
CA ILE A 41 -0.68 -4.28 10.89
C ILE A 41 0.19 -3.88 12.08
N LEU A 42 1.41 -3.43 11.80
CA LEU A 42 2.36 -3.04 12.84
C LEU A 42 1.84 -1.85 13.67
N TYR A 43 1.25 -0.86 13.00
CA TYR A 43 0.66 0.31 13.64
C TYR A 43 -0.45 -0.09 14.62
N TRP A 44 -1.47 -0.82 14.17
CA TRP A 44 -2.58 -1.19 15.05
C TRP A 44 -2.20 -2.17 16.13
N THR A 45 -1.26 -3.07 15.86
CA THR A 45 -0.71 -3.96 16.90
C THR A 45 -0.03 -3.14 18.01
N ALA A 46 0.78 -2.14 17.63
CA ALA A 46 1.42 -1.23 18.59
C ALA A 46 0.39 -0.40 19.37
N MET A 47 -0.64 0.13 18.70
CA MET A 47 -1.68 0.94 19.32
C MET A 47 -2.54 0.16 20.31
N PHE A 48 -2.79 -1.14 20.08
CA PHE A 48 -3.68 -1.93 20.91
C PHE A 48 -2.99 -2.72 22.02
N LEU A 49 -1.76 -3.17 21.80
CA LEU A 49 -1.15 -4.21 22.65
C LEU A 49 0.16 -3.82 23.30
N LEU A 50 0.84 -2.79 22.78
CA LEU A 50 2.13 -2.39 23.35
C LEU A 50 1.93 -1.27 24.37
N PRO A 51 2.68 -1.31 25.49
CA PRO A 51 2.64 -0.25 26.48
C PRO A 51 3.32 1.03 25.97
N ASP A 52 3.06 2.14 26.66
CA ASP A 52 3.77 3.38 26.41
C ASP A 52 5.30 3.21 26.53
N PRO A 53 6.09 3.88 25.67
CA PRO A 53 5.69 4.91 24.70
C PRO A 53 5.38 4.38 23.28
N ALA A 54 5.18 3.06 23.11
CA ALA A 54 5.09 2.46 21.77
C ALA A 54 3.96 3.02 20.90
N PRO A 55 2.72 3.29 21.40
CA PRO A 55 1.66 3.90 20.61
C PRO A 55 2.05 5.27 20.05
N ALA A 56 2.72 6.10 20.86
CA ALA A 56 3.19 7.43 20.44
C ALA A 56 4.24 7.33 19.32
N ILE A 57 5.20 6.41 19.45
CA ILE A 57 6.22 6.16 18.42
C ILE A 57 5.56 5.64 17.13
N ALA A 58 4.60 4.72 17.26
CA ALA A 58 3.87 4.16 16.12
C ALA A 58 3.08 5.25 15.37
N ALA A 59 2.43 6.17 16.07
CA ALA A 59 1.75 7.31 15.48
C ALA A 59 2.70 8.23 14.69
N VAL A 60 3.88 8.54 15.25
CA VAL A 60 4.89 9.34 14.54
C VAL A 60 5.39 8.63 13.28
N LEU A 61 5.73 7.34 13.38
CA LEU A 61 6.17 6.54 12.24
C LEU A 61 5.08 6.43 11.15
N TRP A 62 3.82 6.30 11.57
CA TRP A 62 2.68 6.24 10.67
C TRP A 62 2.49 7.54 9.88
N VAL A 63 2.58 8.70 10.55
CA VAL A 63 2.52 10.01 9.89
C VAL A 63 3.69 10.19 8.93
N ALA A 64 4.91 9.83 9.34
CA ALA A 64 6.09 9.92 8.50
C ALA A 64 5.97 9.03 7.25
N LEU A 65 5.51 7.78 7.41
CA LEU A 65 5.29 6.85 6.31
C LEU A 65 4.21 7.36 5.34
N THR A 66 3.11 7.89 5.86
CA THR A 66 2.01 8.43 5.06
C THR A 66 2.50 9.63 4.24
N GLY A 67 3.24 10.55 4.86
CA GLY A 67 3.84 11.69 4.17
C GLY A 67 4.84 11.26 3.09
N ALA A 68 5.73 10.32 3.41
CA ALA A 68 6.69 9.78 2.46
C ALA A 68 5.99 9.08 1.28
N SER A 69 4.93 8.32 1.55
CA SER A 69 4.11 7.63 0.55
C SER A 69 3.43 8.62 -0.39
N PHE A 70 2.87 9.70 0.14
CA PHE A 70 2.25 10.76 -0.64
C PHE A 70 3.26 11.48 -1.55
N VAL A 71 4.40 11.92 -1.00
CA VAL A 71 5.48 12.54 -1.78
C VAL A 71 6.00 11.60 -2.86
N TYR A 72 6.16 10.32 -2.53
CA TYR A 72 6.57 9.29 -3.48
C TYR A 72 5.54 9.13 -4.60
N ALA A 73 4.25 9.02 -4.28
CA ALA A 73 3.18 8.89 -5.26
C ALA A 73 3.10 10.10 -6.21
N VAL A 74 3.20 11.33 -5.69
CA VAL A 74 3.23 12.56 -6.49
C VAL A 74 4.41 12.57 -7.47
N ARG A 75 5.58 12.10 -7.03
CA ARG A 75 6.78 12.01 -7.88
C ARG A 75 6.68 11.03 -9.04
N GLN A 76 5.74 10.06 -9.00
CA GLN A 76 5.58 9.10 -10.09
C GLN A 76 4.83 9.67 -11.29
N GLY A 77 4.18 10.84 -11.17
CA GLY A 77 3.72 11.70 -12.28
C GLY A 77 2.60 11.18 -13.19
N VAL A 78 2.41 9.86 -13.30
CA VAL A 78 1.38 9.21 -14.13
C VAL A 78 0.78 8.04 -13.36
N GLN A 79 -0.45 8.19 -12.91
CA GLN A 79 -1.25 7.08 -12.38
C GLN A 79 -1.92 6.35 -13.54
N GLY A 80 -1.59 5.08 -13.75
CA GLY A 80 -2.23 4.26 -14.78
C GLY A 80 -3.76 4.20 -14.58
N ALA A 81 -4.52 4.07 -15.67
CA ALA A 81 -5.99 4.01 -15.61
C ALA A 81 -6.52 2.89 -14.68
N GLU A 82 -5.75 1.81 -14.52
CA GLU A 82 -6.07 0.70 -13.60
C GLU A 82 -5.93 1.11 -12.13
N TYR A 83 -4.91 1.89 -11.76
CA TYR A 83 -4.76 2.44 -10.41
C TYR A 83 -5.94 3.36 -10.07
N ARG A 84 -6.29 4.28 -10.97
CA ARG A 84 -7.37 5.25 -10.75
C ARG A 84 -8.75 4.61 -10.57
N ARG A 85 -9.00 3.46 -11.20
CA ARG A 85 -10.24 2.69 -11.01
C ARG A 85 -10.29 1.97 -9.66
N LEU A 86 -9.13 1.53 -9.17
CA LEU A 86 -9.02 0.77 -7.93
C LEU A 86 -8.92 1.68 -6.69
N GLU A 87 -8.37 2.87 -6.87
CA GLU A 87 -8.08 3.83 -5.81
C GLU A 87 -9.30 4.14 -4.95
N TRP A 88 -10.43 4.51 -5.56
CA TRP A 88 -11.63 4.89 -4.81
C TRP A 88 -12.22 3.72 -4.00
N PRO A 89 -12.53 2.55 -4.61
CA PRO A 89 -13.02 1.40 -3.84
C PRO A 89 -12.07 0.96 -2.72
N VAL A 90 -10.76 0.91 -3.00
CA VAL A 90 -9.76 0.51 -1.99
C VAL A 90 -9.67 1.54 -0.88
N THR A 91 -9.68 2.82 -1.21
CA THR A 91 -9.66 3.91 -0.23
C THR A 91 -10.89 3.87 0.66
N PHE A 92 -12.09 3.70 0.09
CA PHE A 92 -13.32 3.57 0.87
C PHE A 92 -13.31 2.34 1.77
N ALA A 93 -12.92 1.18 1.24
CA ALA A 93 -12.81 -0.05 2.03
C ALA A 93 -11.78 0.11 3.16
N TRP A 94 -10.66 0.76 2.88
CA TRP A 94 -9.62 1.04 3.88
C TRP A 94 -10.09 2.05 4.94
N LEU A 95 -10.77 3.12 4.56
CA LEU A 95 -11.35 4.07 5.53
C LEU A 95 -12.38 3.36 6.42
N ALA A 96 -13.23 2.51 5.85
CA ALA A 96 -14.22 1.76 6.62
C ALA A 96 -13.56 0.84 7.66
N THR A 97 -12.48 0.13 7.30
CA THR A 97 -11.76 -0.71 8.27
C THR A 97 -11.02 0.11 9.31
N MET A 98 -10.42 1.26 8.94
CA MET A 98 -9.75 2.16 9.88
C MET A 98 -10.74 2.74 10.90
N VAL A 99 -11.92 3.18 10.46
CA VAL A 99 -13.00 3.61 11.37
C VAL A 99 -13.39 2.47 12.32
N GLY A 100 -13.55 1.25 11.80
CA GLY A 100 -13.82 0.07 12.63
C GLY A 100 -12.76 -0.18 13.69
N ALA A 101 -11.47 -0.04 13.36
CA ALA A 101 -10.37 -0.21 14.30
C ALA A 101 -10.32 0.90 15.36
N VAL A 102 -10.56 2.15 14.97
CA VAL A 102 -10.70 3.27 15.93
C VAL A 102 -11.84 3.01 16.90
N LEU A 103 -13.01 2.62 16.39
CA LEU A 103 -14.17 2.33 17.23
C LEU A 103 -13.91 1.14 18.17
N PHE A 104 -13.24 0.10 17.67
CA PHE A 104 -12.85 -1.04 18.48
C PHE A 104 -11.89 -0.63 19.61
N GLY A 105 -10.78 0.04 19.29
CA GLY A 105 -9.81 0.45 20.30
C GLY A 105 -10.34 1.48 21.30
N GLY A 106 -11.18 2.41 20.84
CA GLY A 106 -11.70 3.49 21.68
C GLY A 106 -12.90 3.13 22.55
N PHE A 107 -13.69 2.12 22.17
CA PHE A 107 -14.96 1.80 22.85
C PHE A 107 -15.12 0.35 23.29
N LEU A 108 -14.39 -0.59 22.70
CA LEU A 108 -14.57 -2.03 22.96
C LEU A 108 -13.37 -2.67 23.65
N LEU A 109 -12.15 -2.28 23.29
CA LEU A 109 -10.92 -2.86 23.83
C LEU A 109 -10.72 -2.43 25.30
N PRO A 110 -10.58 -3.36 26.25
CA PRO A 110 -10.25 -3.04 27.63
C PRO A 110 -8.82 -2.48 27.76
N ASP A 111 -8.59 -1.66 28.79
CA ASP A 111 -7.26 -1.08 29.08
C ASP A 111 -6.17 -2.13 29.32
N GLU A 112 -6.56 -3.27 29.93
CA GLU A 112 -5.68 -4.44 30.13
C GLU A 112 -6.20 -5.63 29.32
N PRO A 113 -5.91 -5.70 28.01
CA PRO A 113 -6.43 -6.76 27.16
C PRO A 113 -5.75 -8.10 27.46
N ALA A 114 -6.54 -9.09 27.87
CA ALA A 114 -6.07 -10.46 28.14
C ALA A 114 -6.85 -11.51 27.34
N GLY A 115 -6.19 -12.64 27.07
CA GLY A 115 -6.81 -13.80 26.43
C GLY A 115 -7.39 -13.48 25.05
N TRP A 116 -8.70 -13.68 24.89
CA TRP A 116 -9.37 -13.51 23.59
C TRP A 116 -9.36 -12.06 23.07
N TRP A 117 -9.23 -11.07 23.94
CA TRP A 117 -9.11 -9.66 23.53
C TRP A 117 -7.84 -9.38 22.73
N VAL A 118 -6.73 -10.04 23.08
CA VAL A 118 -5.48 -9.95 22.30
C VAL A 118 -5.68 -10.52 20.91
N ALA A 119 -6.35 -11.68 20.80
CA ALA A 119 -6.67 -12.29 19.51
C ALA A 119 -7.62 -11.39 18.69
N ALA A 120 -8.62 -10.77 19.33
CA ALA A 120 -9.53 -9.83 18.68
C ALA A 120 -8.79 -8.59 18.16
N ALA A 121 -7.90 -8.01 18.96
CA ALA A 121 -7.08 -6.87 18.56
C ALA A 121 -6.19 -7.19 17.35
N LEU A 122 -5.54 -8.35 17.35
CA LEU A 122 -4.75 -8.82 16.21
C LEU A 122 -5.63 -9.07 14.98
N ALA A 123 -6.81 -9.65 15.14
CA ALA A 123 -7.75 -9.85 14.05
C ALA A 123 -8.19 -8.51 13.44
N VAL A 124 -8.50 -7.51 14.26
CA VAL A 124 -8.82 -6.15 13.79
C VAL A 124 -7.64 -5.53 13.05
N ALA A 125 -6.42 -5.63 13.59
CA ALA A 125 -5.21 -5.15 12.92
C ALA A 125 -5.02 -5.80 11.54
N LEU A 126 -5.22 -7.12 11.43
CA LEU A 126 -5.16 -7.83 10.16
C LEU A 126 -6.27 -7.40 9.19
N CYS A 127 -7.50 -7.25 9.66
CA CYS A 127 -8.63 -6.80 8.85
C CYS A 127 -8.39 -5.41 8.24
N THR A 128 -7.76 -4.50 8.98
CA THR A 128 -7.41 -3.17 8.44
C THR A 128 -6.41 -3.20 7.30
N ALA A 129 -5.56 -4.23 7.25
CA ALA A 129 -4.58 -4.42 6.19
C ALA A 129 -5.13 -5.14 4.95
N VAL A 130 -6.33 -5.72 5.01
CA VAL A 130 -6.93 -6.46 3.88
C VAL A 130 -7.08 -5.57 2.63
N PRO A 131 -7.66 -4.35 2.70
CA PRO A 131 -7.81 -3.53 1.50
C PRO A 131 -6.47 -3.19 0.79
N PRO A 132 -5.42 -2.69 1.47
CA PRO A 132 -4.15 -2.42 0.80
C PRO A 132 -3.44 -3.71 0.35
N LEU A 133 -3.47 -4.81 1.11
CA LEU A 133 -2.84 -6.07 0.68
C LEU A 133 -3.55 -6.68 -0.53
N TRP A 134 -4.87 -6.59 -0.59
CA TRP A 134 -5.65 -7.02 -1.76
C TRP A 134 -5.32 -6.18 -3.00
N ALA A 135 -5.22 -4.85 -2.85
CA ALA A 135 -4.83 -3.95 -3.92
C ALA A 135 -3.41 -4.26 -4.44
N ALA A 136 -2.47 -4.50 -3.51
CA ALA A 136 -1.11 -4.91 -3.83
C ALA A 136 -1.09 -6.22 -4.62
N TRP A 137 -1.78 -7.24 -4.12
CA TRP A 137 -1.86 -8.55 -4.76
C TRP A 137 -2.45 -8.46 -6.17
N TRP A 138 -3.55 -7.73 -6.33
CA TRP A 138 -4.22 -7.57 -7.63
C TRP A 138 -3.34 -6.87 -8.66
N LEU A 139 -2.68 -5.77 -8.27
CA LEU A 139 -1.77 -5.02 -9.15
C LEU A 139 -0.52 -5.83 -9.52
N LEU A 140 0.00 -6.63 -8.59
CA LEU A 140 1.16 -7.48 -8.84
C LEU A 140 0.81 -8.73 -9.66
N ARG A 141 -0.37 -9.32 -9.49
CA ARG A 141 -0.83 -10.52 -10.23
C ARG A 141 -1.19 -10.25 -11.68
N ARG A 142 -1.91 -9.16 -11.98
CA ARG A 142 -2.26 -8.80 -13.37
C ARG A 142 -1.06 -8.63 -14.29
N LYS A 143 0.11 -8.44 -13.70
CA LYS A 143 1.38 -8.37 -14.39
C LYS A 143 2.04 -9.73 -14.61
N ALA A 144 1.78 -10.72 -13.75
CA ALA A 144 2.28 -12.08 -13.96
C ALA A 144 1.56 -12.79 -15.12
N GLU A 145 0.36 -12.32 -15.46
CA GLU A 145 -0.52 -12.88 -16.50
C GLU A 145 -0.41 -12.16 -17.86
N ARG A 146 0.41 -11.10 -17.99
CA ARG A 146 0.65 -10.33 -19.22
C ARG A 146 2.09 -10.44 -19.70
#